data_AF-A0A8J7ML78-F1
#
_entry.id   AF-A0A8J7ML78-F1
#
_cell.length_a   1.000
_cell.length_b   1.000
_cell.length_c   1.000
_cell.angle_alpha   90.00
_cell.angle_beta   90.00
_cell.angle_gamma   90.00
#
_symmetry.space_group_name_H-M   'P 1'
#
loop_
_entity.id
_entity.type
_entity.pdbx_description
1 polymer ?
#
loop_
_entity_poly.entity_id
_entity_poly.type
_entity_poly.pdbx_seq_one_letter_code
_entity_poly.pdbx_strand_id
1 'polypeptide(L)'
;MKKSILITLALSLIVTLAFSQKTQKLSKAEKAEMRAYYEEKVYPVKKEAHNQFLAGLSADDKAFLETKRGEKKVLHKEVRTAKKDLKALKEEGKSKEELKAARKTAMAPIREKQKALAVSMKPFMERNQGLIETSIAPIKDNKEMWKEEKDAMLEEFLSAEDNAKREAKQAKKSEKSGEKANKGGERKKLSFVLWSGEMKKKGPKKKGAKGKRSKKG
;
A
#
# COMPACT_ATOMS: atom_id res chain seq x y z
N MET A 1 -22.19 -50.79 8.81
CA MET A 1 -22.05 -49.49 8.12
C MET A 1 -21.89 -48.29 9.08
N LYS A 2 -21.13 -48.41 10.19
CA LYS A 2 -20.90 -47.31 11.14
C LYS A 2 -19.42 -46.90 11.30
N LYS A 3 -18.50 -47.68 10.71
CA LYS A 3 -17.05 -47.46 10.81
C LYS A 3 -16.49 -46.61 9.67
N SER A 4 -17.17 -46.54 8.52
CA SER A 4 -16.73 -45.77 7.35
C SER A 4 -17.03 -44.27 7.42
N ILE A 5 -17.96 -43.83 8.28
CA ILE A 5 -18.32 -42.42 8.45
C ILE A 5 -17.30 -41.68 9.33
N LEU A 6 -16.64 -42.40 10.24
CA LEU A 6 -15.68 -41.82 11.17
C LEU A 6 -14.34 -41.46 10.51
N ILE A 7 -13.96 -42.17 9.43
CA ILE A 7 -12.71 -41.93 8.69
C ILE A 7 -12.86 -40.71 7.77
N THR A 8 -14.01 -40.51 7.14
CA THR A 8 -14.27 -39.33 6.29
C THR A 8 -14.39 -38.03 7.08
N LEU A 9 -14.87 -38.09 8.34
CA LEU A 9 -14.97 -36.92 9.20
C LEU A 9 -13.61 -36.50 9.79
N ALA A 10 -12.67 -37.43 9.97
CA ALA A 10 -11.32 -37.14 10.45
C ALA A 10 -10.42 -36.52 9.36
N LEU A 11 -10.63 -36.88 8.09
CA LEU A 11 -9.90 -36.29 6.95
C LEU A 11 -10.35 -34.85 6.61
N SER A 12 -11.59 -34.46 6.93
CA SER A 12 -12.06 -33.08 6.67
C SER A 12 -11.56 -32.06 7.71
N LEU A 13 -11.19 -32.52 8.92
CA LEU A 13 -10.65 -31.68 9.99
C LEU A 13 -9.15 -31.34 9.80
N ILE A 14 -8.40 -32.12 9.02
CA ILE A 14 -6.97 -31.85 8.77
C ILE A 14 -6.78 -30.73 7.74
N VAL A 15 -7.70 -30.57 6.78
CA VAL A 15 -7.58 -29.54 5.72
C VAL A 15 -7.84 -28.12 6.25
N THR A 16 -8.54 -27.95 7.36
CA THR A 16 -8.85 -26.61 7.92
C THR A 16 -7.73 -26.01 8.78
N LEU A 17 -6.76 -26.82 9.25
CA LEU A 17 -5.62 -26.31 10.04
C LEU A 17 -4.53 -25.64 9.18
N ALA A 18 -4.43 -25.95 7.88
CA ALA A 18 -3.44 -25.36 6.97
C ALA A 18 -3.73 -23.88 6.58
N PHE A 19 -4.93 -23.37 6.88
CA PHE A 19 -5.32 -22.00 6.52
C PHE A 19 -4.96 -20.93 7.57
N SER A 20 -4.40 -21.31 8.72
CA SER A 20 -4.05 -20.39 9.82
C SER A 20 -2.54 -20.09 9.92
N GLN A 21 -1.69 -20.83 9.18
CA GLN A 21 -0.26 -20.56 9.17
C GLN A 21 0.01 -19.22 8.45
N LYS A 22 0.52 -18.24 9.21
CA LYS A 22 1.00 -16.95 8.71
C LYS A 22 1.86 -17.19 7.48
N THR A 23 1.40 -16.74 6.30
CA THR A 23 2.22 -16.65 5.08
C THR A 23 3.60 -16.14 5.45
N GLN A 24 4.65 -16.88 5.08
CA GLN A 24 6.01 -16.57 5.46
C GLN A 24 6.32 -15.16 4.96
N LYS A 25 6.69 -14.29 5.89
CA LYS A 25 7.03 -12.91 5.52
C LYS A 25 8.39 -12.97 4.88
N LEU A 26 8.52 -12.38 3.68
CA LEU A 26 9.80 -12.19 3.00
C LEU A 26 10.93 -11.86 3.98
N SER A 27 12.10 -12.46 3.82
CA SER A 27 13.26 -12.15 4.66
C SER A 27 13.70 -10.69 4.50
N LYS A 28 14.68 -10.26 5.32
CA LYS A 28 15.22 -8.91 5.18
C LYS A 28 15.98 -8.75 3.86
N ALA A 29 16.65 -9.79 3.40
CA ALA A 29 17.42 -9.83 2.16
C ALA A 29 16.50 -9.74 0.93
N GLU A 30 15.49 -10.60 0.84
CA GLU A 30 14.49 -10.58 -0.24
C GLU A 30 13.76 -9.23 -0.34
N LYS A 31 13.43 -8.62 0.81
CA LYS A 31 12.86 -7.26 0.82
C LYS A 31 13.84 -6.18 0.32
N ALA A 32 15.14 -6.39 0.47
CA ALA A 32 16.15 -5.47 -0.04
C ALA A 32 16.31 -5.66 -1.55
N GLU A 33 16.28 -6.90 -2.03
CA GLU A 33 16.35 -7.24 -3.45
C GLU A 33 15.14 -6.71 -4.24
N MET A 34 13.91 -6.96 -3.76
CA MET A 34 12.69 -6.36 -4.32
C MET A 34 12.75 -4.83 -4.38
N ARG A 35 13.50 -4.22 -3.45
CA ARG A 35 13.68 -2.78 -3.41
C ARG A 35 14.75 -2.31 -4.37
N ALA A 36 15.86 -3.03 -4.49
CA ALA A 36 16.90 -2.78 -5.48
C ALA A 36 16.31 -2.82 -6.89
N TYR A 37 15.52 -3.86 -7.19
CA TYR A 37 14.75 -3.93 -8.43
C TYR A 37 13.86 -2.69 -8.65
N TYR A 38 13.12 -2.25 -7.64
CA TYR A 38 12.31 -1.03 -7.77
C TYR A 38 13.16 0.23 -7.97
N GLU A 39 14.30 0.33 -7.30
CA GLU A 39 15.25 1.43 -7.40
C GLU A 39 15.91 1.52 -8.78
N GLU A 40 16.22 0.37 -9.39
CA GLU A 40 16.94 0.28 -10.66
C GLU A 40 16.01 0.30 -11.88
N LYS A 41 14.88 -0.43 -11.83
CA LYS A 41 14.02 -0.63 -13.01
C LYS A 41 12.80 0.27 -13.01
N VAL A 42 12.10 0.38 -11.88
CA VAL A 42 10.79 1.06 -11.82
C VAL A 42 10.92 2.55 -11.53
N TYR A 43 11.82 2.93 -10.62
CA TYR A 43 11.95 4.30 -10.15
C TYR A 43 12.45 5.28 -11.22
N PRO A 44 13.46 4.95 -12.06
CA PRO A 44 13.93 5.88 -13.08
C PRO A 44 12.82 6.28 -14.05
N VAL A 45 12.08 5.30 -14.58
CA VAL A 45 10.94 5.53 -15.48
C VAL A 45 9.88 6.41 -14.83
N LYS A 46 9.53 6.14 -13.57
CA LYS A 46 8.58 6.99 -12.84
C LYS A 46 9.08 8.41 -12.63
N LYS A 47 10.36 8.56 -12.26
CA LYS A 47 10.98 9.85 -11.99
C LYS A 47 11.04 10.69 -13.27
N GLU A 48 11.42 10.09 -14.38
CA GLU A 48 11.46 10.74 -15.68
C GLU A 48 10.06 11.18 -16.14
N ALA A 49 9.08 10.29 -16.09
CA ALA A 49 7.67 10.61 -16.34
C ALA A 49 7.18 11.80 -15.49
N HIS A 50 7.55 11.83 -14.21
CA HIS A 50 7.19 12.93 -13.32
C HIS A 50 7.95 14.23 -13.63
N ASN A 51 9.21 14.15 -14.05
CA ASN A 51 9.98 15.30 -14.49
C ASN A 51 9.41 15.89 -15.78
N GLN A 52 9.01 15.06 -16.74
CA GLN A 52 8.31 15.48 -17.96
C GLN A 52 7.01 16.20 -17.62
N PHE A 53 6.21 15.62 -16.71
CA PHE A 53 5.01 16.26 -16.20
C PHE A 53 5.31 17.65 -15.62
N LEU A 54 6.30 17.77 -14.73
CA LEU A 54 6.68 19.05 -14.14
C LEU A 54 7.20 20.05 -15.17
N ALA A 55 7.97 19.60 -16.17
CA ALA A 55 8.51 20.47 -17.22
C ALA A 55 7.37 21.13 -18.01
N GLY A 56 6.31 20.38 -18.32
CA GLY A 56 5.16 20.86 -19.08
C GLY A 56 4.17 21.75 -18.33
N LEU A 57 4.30 21.92 -17.01
CA LEU A 57 3.41 22.78 -16.23
C LEU A 57 3.77 24.28 -16.35
N SER A 58 2.74 25.13 -16.33
CA SER A 58 2.90 26.58 -16.18
C SER A 58 3.48 26.95 -14.80
N ALA A 59 3.99 28.18 -14.66
CA ALA A 59 4.54 28.65 -13.39
C ALA A 59 3.48 28.66 -12.27
N ASP A 60 2.27 29.12 -12.57
CA ASP A 60 1.16 29.17 -11.61
C ASP A 60 0.73 27.77 -11.16
N ASP A 61 0.62 26.83 -12.11
CA ASP A 61 0.26 25.45 -11.81
C ASP A 61 1.36 24.73 -11.01
N LYS A 62 2.64 25.05 -11.25
CA LYS A 62 3.76 24.59 -10.40
C LYS A 62 3.64 25.10 -8.97
N ALA A 63 3.39 26.40 -8.78
CA ALA A 63 3.24 27.01 -7.45
C ALA A 63 2.03 26.44 -6.69
N PHE A 64 0.90 26.28 -7.39
CA PHE A 64 -0.28 25.62 -6.85
C PHE A 64 0.04 24.18 -6.41
N LEU A 65 0.74 23.42 -7.25
CA LEU A 65 1.07 22.03 -6.97
C LEU A 65 1.99 21.89 -5.75
N GLU A 66 2.99 22.76 -5.60
CA GLU A 66 3.86 22.75 -4.42
C GLU A 66 3.10 23.05 -3.13
N THR A 67 2.17 24.00 -3.16
CA THR A 67 1.27 24.28 -2.02
C THR A 67 0.48 23.03 -1.64
N LYS A 68 -0.13 22.36 -2.62
CA LYS A 68 -0.94 21.14 -2.40
C LYS A 68 -0.09 19.95 -1.95
N ARG A 69 1.16 19.84 -2.40
CA ARG A 69 2.13 18.87 -1.88
C ARG A 69 2.48 19.15 -0.42
N GLY A 70 2.61 20.42 -0.04
CA GLY A 70 2.75 20.86 1.35
C GLY A 70 1.58 20.41 2.23
N GLU A 71 0.34 20.70 1.82
CA GLU A 71 -0.88 20.26 2.50
C GLU A 71 -0.92 18.73 2.68
N LYS A 72 -0.59 17.99 1.61
CA LYS A 72 -0.52 16.51 1.66
C LYS A 72 0.54 16.01 2.63
N LYS A 73 1.70 16.66 2.73
CA LYS A 73 2.76 16.32 3.70
C LYS A 73 2.25 16.49 5.13
N VAL A 74 1.52 17.56 5.42
CA VAL A 74 0.89 17.80 6.73
C VAL A 74 -0.14 16.70 7.05
N LEU A 75 -1.05 16.40 6.11
CA LEU A 75 -2.03 15.32 6.28
C LEU A 75 -1.37 13.96 6.51
N HIS A 76 -0.25 13.67 5.84
CA HIS A 76 0.51 12.45 6.08
C HIS A 76 1.09 12.38 7.51
N LYS A 77 1.51 13.51 8.09
CA LYS A 77 1.96 13.59 9.48
C LYS A 77 0.78 13.35 10.43
N GLU A 78 -0.36 13.99 10.21
CA GLU A 78 -1.59 13.78 11.01
C GLU A 78 -2.01 12.30 11.02
N VAL A 79 -2.07 11.66 9.85
CA VAL A 79 -2.35 10.22 9.73
C VAL A 79 -1.36 9.39 10.54
N ARG A 80 -0.08 9.75 10.52
CA ARG A 80 0.97 9.01 11.23
C ARG A 80 0.81 9.16 12.74
N THR A 81 0.48 10.35 13.22
CA THR A 81 0.21 10.62 14.64
C THR A 81 -1.01 9.84 15.10
N ALA A 82 -2.15 9.98 14.43
CA ALA A 82 -3.36 9.24 14.78
C ALA A 82 -3.16 7.71 14.76
N LYS A 83 -2.32 7.18 13.87
CA LYS A 83 -1.93 5.76 13.87
C LYS A 83 -1.05 5.36 15.05
N LYS A 84 -0.17 6.24 15.53
CA LYS A 84 0.63 6.00 16.74
C LYS A 84 -0.26 5.98 17.96
N ASP A 85 -1.20 6.92 18.07
CA ASP A 85 -2.11 7.01 19.20
C ASP A 85 -3.00 5.76 19.28
N LEU A 86 -3.57 5.34 18.14
CA LEU A 86 -4.32 4.08 18.06
C LEU A 86 -3.48 2.84 18.39
N LYS A 87 -2.16 2.90 18.16
CA LYS A 87 -1.25 1.81 18.52
C LYS A 87 -0.99 1.81 20.03
N ALA A 88 -0.84 2.98 20.66
CA ALA A 88 -0.72 3.11 22.12
C ALA A 88 -1.98 2.59 22.81
N LEU A 89 -3.17 3.01 22.36
CA LEU A 89 -4.45 2.51 22.86
C LEU A 89 -4.57 0.98 22.78
N LYS A 90 -4.01 0.37 21.73
CA LYS A 90 -3.98 -1.09 21.60
C LYS A 90 -3.02 -1.74 22.60
N GLU A 91 -1.90 -1.09 22.88
CA GLU A 91 -0.90 -1.55 23.85
C GLU A 91 -1.40 -1.38 25.30
N GLU A 92 -2.27 -0.42 25.55
CA GLU A 92 -3.03 -0.23 26.81
C GLU A 92 -4.13 -1.28 27.03
N GLY A 93 -4.33 -2.21 26.08
CA GLY A 93 -5.30 -3.30 26.23
C GLY A 93 -6.74 -2.94 25.91
N LYS A 94 -7.00 -1.80 25.26
CA LYS A 94 -8.37 -1.43 24.85
C LYS A 94 -9.01 -2.50 23.98
N SER A 95 -10.31 -2.69 24.18
CA SER A 95 -11.10 -3.67 23.45
C SER A 95 -11.14 -3.34 21.95
N LYS A 96 -11.48 -4.35 21.14
CA LYS A 96 -11.57 -4.21 19.69
C LYS A 96 -12.59 -3.15 19.27
N GLU A 97 -13.71 -3.06 19.96
CA GLU A 97 -14.77 -2.09 19.66
C GLU A 97 -14.36 -0.67 20.03
N GLU A 98 -13.70 -0.48 21.18
CA GLU A 98 -13.14 0.83 21.55
C GLU A 98 -12.07 1.30 20.56
N LEU A 99 -11.19 0.40 20.11
CA LEU A 99 -10.19 0.73 19.08
C LEU A 99 -10.84 1.10 17.74
N LYS A 100 -11.95 0.45 17.38
CA LYS A 100 -12.70 0.76 16.15
C LYS A 100 -13.39 2.11 16.26
N ALA A 101 -14.01 2.42 17.40
CA ALA A 101 -14.61 3.70 17.70
C ALA A 101 -13.55 4.82 17.69
N ALA A 102 -12.46 4.67 18.45
CA ALA A 102 -11.35 5.61 18.46
C ALA A 102 -10.76 5.84 17.07
N ARG A 103 -10.63 4.77 16.26
CA ARG A 103 -10.17 4.89 14.88
C ARG A 103 -11.14 5.67 14.01
N LYS A 104 -12.45 5.45 14.15
CA LYS A 104 -13.48 6.19 13.40
C LYS A 104 -13.38 7.67 13.72
N THR A 105 -13.32 8.02 15.01
CA THR A 105 -13.25 9.39 15.51
C THR A 105 -11.95 10.07 15.07
N ALA A 106 -10.79 9.45 15.31
CA ALA A 106 -9.50 10.04 14.97
C ALA A 106 -9.29 10.20 13.44
N MET A 107 -9.85 9.30 12.63
CA MET A 107 -9.66 9.34 11.16
C MET A 107 -10.74 10.14 10.44
N ALA A 108 -11.89 10.44 11.06
CA ALA A 108 -12.97 11.21 10.44
C ALA A 108 -12.49 12.60 9.95
N PRO A 109 -11.89 13.47 10.79
CA PRO A 109 -11.46 14.80 10.33
C PRO A 109 -10.38 14.70 9.27
N ILE A 110 -9.46 13.74 9.40
CA ILE A 110 -8.40 13.50 8.40
C ILE A 110 -8.99 13.10 7.04
N ARG A 111 -10.04 12.27 7.03
CA ARG A 111 -10.73 11.88 5.79
C ARG A 111 -11.39 13.06 5.12
N GLU A 112 -12.04 13.94 5.88
CA GLU A 112 -12.64 15.15 5.33
C GLU A 112 -11.59 16.09 4.74
N LYS A 113 -10.47 16.32 5.43
CA LYS A 113 -9.36 17.09 4.84
C LYS A 113 -8.77 16.43 3.58
N GLN A 114 -8.67 15.10 3.54
CA GLN A 114 -8.22 14.37 2.34
C GLN A 114 -9.19 14.51 1.17
N LYS A 115 -10.50 14.50 1.45
CA LYS A 115 -11.53 14.74 0.43
C LYS A 115 -11.47 16.18 -0.06
N ALA A 116 -11.36 17.16 0.84
CA ALA A 116 -11.24 18.56 0.50
C ALA A 116 -10.00 18.81 -0.39
N LEU A 117 -8.86 18.23 -0.04
CA LEU A 117 -7.66 18.26 -0.88
C LEU A 117 -7.95 17.70 -2.28
N ALA A 118 -8.57 16.53 -2.37
CA ALA A 118 -8.90 15.91 -3.65
C ALA A 118 -9.87 16.75 -4.49
N VAL A 119 -10.89 17.37 -3.86
CA VAL A 119 -11.83 18.28 -4.53
C VAL A 119 -11.12 19.53 -5.03
N SER A 120 -10.27 20.14 -4.21
CA SER A 120 -9.49 21.33 -4.59
C SER A 120 -8.51 21.07 -5.75
N MET A 121 -8.09 19.82 -5.94
CA MET A 121 -7.22 19.42 -7.04
C MET A 121 -7.97 19.19 -8.36
N LYS A 122 -9.30 19.04 -8.35
CA LYS A 122 -10.05 18.70 -9.58
C LYS A 122 -9.84 19.71 -10.72
N PRO A 123 -9.96 21.04 -10.51
CA PRO A 123 -9.76 22.00 -11.61
C PRO A 123 -8.35 21.93 -12.20
N PHE A 124 -7.33 21.72 -11.36
CA PHE A 124 -5.97 21.51 -11.81
C PHE A 124 -5.82 20.25 -12.66
N MET A 125 -6.45 19.15 -12.22
CA MET A 125 -6.40 17.86 -12.92
C MET A 125 -7.09 17.91 -14.29
N GLU A 126 -8.20 18.63 -14.38
CA GLU A 126 -8.95 18.84 -15.63
C GLU A 126 -8.14 19.68 -16.62
N ARG A 127 -7.60 20.83 -16.19
CA ARG A 127 -6.74 21.68 -17.03
C ARG A 127 -5.51 20.94 -17.56
N ASN A 128 -4.91 20.08 -16.74
CA ASN A 128 -3.67 19.38 -17.06
C ASN A 128 -3.89 17.91 -17.49
N GLN A 129 -5.11 17.51 -17.84
CA GLN A 129 -5.44 16.10 -18.07
C GLN A 129 -4.58 15.47 -19.17
N GLY A 130 -4.44 16.13 -20.32
CA GLY A 130 -3.63 15.64 -21.44
C GLY A 130 -2.17 15.45 -21.05
N LEU A 131 -1.58 16.45 -20.40
CA LEU A 131 -0.20 16.37 -19.90
C LEU A 131 -0.01 15.21 -18.91
N ILE A 132 -0.96 15.00 -18.00
CA ILE A 132 -0.93 13.89 -17.04
C ILE A 132 -1.00 12.54 -17.76
N GLU A 133 -1.86 12.42 -18.78
CA GLU A 133 -2.02 11.18 -19.53
C GLU A 133 -0.78 10.81 -20.33
N THR A 134 -0.23 11.77 -21.06
CA THR A 134 1.04 11.61 -21.81
C THR A 134 2.18 11.24 -20.87
N SER A 135 2.34 11.97 -19.75
CA SER A 135 3.43 11.74 -18.81
C SER A 135 3.33 10.37 -18.11
N ILE A 136 2.13 9.83 -17.92
CA ILE A 136 1.94 8.52 -17.27
C ILE A 136 2.04 7.35 -18.27
N ALA A 137 1.98 7.59 -19.59
CA ALA A 137 2.00 6.54 -20.60
C ALA A 137 3.18 5.55 -20.44
N PRO A 138 4.44 5.99 -20.27
CA PRO A 138 5.57 5.07 -20.09
C PRO A 138 5.42 4.16 -18.85
N ILE A 139 4.77 4.66 -17.79
CA ILE A 139 4.50 3.88 -16.58
C ILE A 139 3.44 2.82 -16.83
N LYS A 140 2.46 3.09 -17.70
CA LYS A 140 1.42 2.12 -18.07
C LYS A 140 1.99 1.03 -18.95
N ASP A 141 2.81 1.40 -19.94
CA ASP A 141 3.36 0.47 -20.92
C ASP A 141 4.28 -0.55 -20.25
N ASN A 142 5.09 -0.10 -19.28
CA ASN A 142 5.97 -0.99 -18.50
C ASN A 142 5.26 -1.74 -17.36
N LYS A 143 3.97 -1.48 -17.10
CA LYS A 143 3.29 -1.97 -15.89
C LYS A 143 3.12 -3.49 -15.87
N GLU A 144 2.89 -4.11 -17.01
CA GLU A 144 2.69 -5.56 -17.12
C GLU A 144 4.01 -6.29 -16.96
N MET A 145 5.05 -5.88 -17.70
CA MET A 145 6.42 -6.33 -17.51
C MET A 145 6.85 -6.25 -16.04
N TRP A 146 6.70 -5.07 -15.40
CA TRP A 146 7.08 -4.94 -14.00
C TRP A 146 6.27 -5.81 -13.05
N LYS A 147 5.03 -6.14 -13.42
CA LYS A 147 4.18 -7.02 -12.62
C LYS A 147 4.72 -8.44 -12.72
N GLU A 148 5.04 -8.92 -13.92
CA GLU A 148 5.59 -10.25 -14.20
C GLU A 148 6.95 -10.45 -13.54
N GLU A 149 7.91 -9.54 -13.76
CA GLU A 149 9.24 -9.61 -13.13
C GLU A 149 9.14 -9.64 -11.59
N LYS A 150 8.26 -8.79 -11.04
CA LYS A 150 7.99 -8.76 -9.61
C LYS A 150 7.28 -10.03 -9.14
N ASP A 151 6.48 -10.65 -9.99
CA ASP A 151 5.76 -11.86 -9.64
C ASP A 151 6.69 -13.08 -9.66
N ALA A 152 7.64 -13.14 -10.60
CA ALA A 152 8.73 -14.12 -10.70
C ALA A 152 9.71 -14.05 -9.52
N MET A 153 10.20 -12.86 -9.16
CA MET A 153 11.04 -12.72 -7.95
C MET A 153 10.32 -13.23 -6.69
N LEU A 154 9.01 -12.97 -6.58
CA LEU A 154 8.24 -13.48 -5.44
C LEU A 154 8.06 -14.99 -5.48
N GLU A 155 8.04 -15.61 -6.66
CA GLU A 155 7.96 -17.06 -6.80
C GLU A 155 9.24 -17.73 -6.29
N GLU A 156 10.41 -17.15 -6.59
CA GLU A 156 11.70 -17.60 -6.09
C GLU A 156 11.85 -17.46 -4.57
N PHE A 157 11.28 -16.40 -3.98
CA PHE A 157 11.41 -16.12 -2.54
C PHE A 157 10.44 -16.89 -1.65
N LEU A 158 9.35 -17.40 -2.22
CA LEU A 158 8.29 -18.06 -1.45
C LEU A 158 8.36 -19.57 -1.64
N SER A 159 7.94 -20.31 -0.61
CA SER A 159 7.77 -21.76 -0.74
C SER A 159 6.65 -22.09 -1.73
N ALA A 160 6.69 -23.28 -2.33
CA ALA A 160 5.64 -23.76 -3.23
C ALA A 160 4.23 -23.67 -2.60
N GLU A 161 4.12 -23.93 -1.30
CA GLU A 161 2.87 -23.81 -0.55
C GLU A 161 2.38 -22.34 -0.45
N ASP A 162 3.29 -21.39 -0.21
CA ASP A 162 2.96 -19.97 -0.15
C ASP A 162 2.63 -19.38 -1.54
N ASN A 163 3.28 -19.89 -2.60
CA ASN A 163 2.94 -19.56 -3.99
C ASN A 163 1.55 -20.06 -4.38
N ALA A 164 1.21 -21.32 -4.07
CA ALA A 164 -0.14 -21.84 -4.30
C ALA A 164 -1.21 -21.03 -3.55
N LYS A 165 -0.94 -20.63 -2.30
CA LYS A 165 -1.85 -19.74 -1.52
C LYS A 165 -1.99 -18.37 -2.16
N ARG A 166 -0.95 -17.85 -2.82
CA ARG A 166 -0.97 -16.56 -3.53
C ARG A 166 -1.80 -16.67 -4.80
N GLU A 167 -1.61 -17.70 -5.61
CA GLU A 167 -2.38 -17.95 -6.83
C GLU A 167 -3.87 -18.11 -6.53
N ALA A 168 -4.22 -18.94 -5.54
CA ALA A 168 -5.61 -19.11 -5.11
C ALA A 168 -6.26 -17.79 -4.65
N LYS A 169 -5.50 -16.87 -4.05
CA LYS A 169 -5.98 -15.53 -3.70
C LYS A 169 -6.10 -14.61 -4.91
N GLN A 170 -5.22 -14.73 -5.90
CA GLN A 170 -5.30 -13.96 -7.14
C GLN A 170 -6.54 -14.37 -7.95
N ALA A 171 -6.80 -15.67 -8.08
CA ALA A 171 -8.00 -16.21 -8.73
C ALA A 171 -9.31 -15.73 -8.07
N LYS A 172 -9.38 -15.70 -6.72
CA LYS A 172 -10.55 -15.17 -6.00
C LYS A 172 -10.75 -13.66 -6.14
N LYS A 173 -9.72 -12.93 -6.56
CA LYS A 173 -9.75 -11.46 -6.66
C LYS A 173 -10.16 -10.99 -8.05
N SER A 174 -9.84 -11.72 -9.11
CA SER A 174 -10.32 -11.43 -10.47
C SER A 174 -11.85 -11.46 -10.52
N GLU A 175 -12.50 -12.42 -9.83
CA GLU A 175 -13.97 -12.55 -9.78
C GLU A 175 -14.70 -11.38 -9.11
N LYS A 176 -14.07 -10.66 -8.17
CA LYS A 176 -14.73 -9.57 -7.40
C LYS A 176 -14.49 -8.16 -7.94
N SER A 177 -13.88 -8.01 -9.11
CA SER A 177 -13.25 -6.73 -9.52
C SER A 177 -14.04 -5.84 -10.48
N GLY A 178 -15.19 -6.28 -11.00
CA GLY A 178 -15.93 -5.57 -12.07
C GLY A 178 -16.36 -4.13 -11.74
N GLU A 179 -16.74 -3.82 -10.49
CA GLU A 179 -17.43 -2.55 -10.19
C GLU A 179 -16.52 -1.42 -9.63
N LYS A 180 -15.22 -1.69 -9.38
CA LYS A 180 -14.30 -0.72 -8.73
C LYS A 180 -13.24 -0.10 -9.64
N ALA A 181 -13.29 -0.38 -10.94
CA ALA A 181 -12.25 0.03 -11.88
C ALA A 181 -12.14 1.56 -12.06
N ASN A 182 -13.26 2.27 -12.24
CA ASN A 182 -13.26 3.69 -12.61
C ASN A 182 -12.72 4.61 -11.49
N LYS A 183 -13.15 4.42 -10.24
CA LYS A 183 -12.65 5.24 -9.10
C LYS A 183 -11.17 5.03 -8.79
N GLY A 184 -10.58 3.94 -9.29
CA GLY A 184 -9.17 3.64 -9.14
C GLY A 184 -8.27 4.47 -10.05
N GLY A 185 -8.75 4.88 -11.23
CA GLY A 185 -7.98 5.61 -12.24
C GLY A 185 -7.60 7.02 -11.78
N GLU A 186 -8.59 7.85 -11.46
CA GLU A 186 -8.38 9.22 -10.97
C GLU A 186 -7.48 9.27 -9.74
N ARG A 187 -7.69 8.35 -8.79
CA ARG A 187 -6.88 8.31 -7.57
C ARG A 187 -5.41 8.02 -7.85
N LYS A 188 -5.11 7.19 -8.86
CA LYS A 188 -3.73 6.93 -9.29
C LYS A 188 -3.13 8.17 -9.95
N LYS A 189 -3.86 8.84 -10.83
CA LYS A 189 -3.42 10.11 -11.45
C LYS A 189 -3.13 11.18 -10.38
N LEU A 190 -4.06 11.40 -9.44
CA LEU A 190 -3.88 12.32 -8.32
C LEU A 190 -2.67 11.96 -7.44
N SER A 191 -2.45 10.66 -7.20
CA SER A 191 -1.27 10.21 -6.45
C SER A 191 0.04 10.47 -7.19
N PHE A 192 0.05 10.36 -8.52
CA PHE A 192 1.20 10.67 -9.37
C PHE A 192 1.50 12.17 -9.35
N VAL A 193 0.49 13.02 -9.58
CA VAL A 193 0.63 14.49 -9.55
C VAL A 193 1.15 14.98 -8.19
N LEU A 194 0.57 14.48 -7.10
CA LEU A 194 0.97 14.82 -5.74
C LEU A 194 2.17 14.00 -5.23
N TRP A 195 2.89 13.30 -6.11
CA TRP A 195 4.19 12.73 -5.78
C TRP A 195 5.25 13.83 -5.86
N SER A 196 6.37 13.68 -5.14
CA SER A 196 7.45 14.68 -5.10
C SER A 196 8.66 14.27 -5.93
N GLY A 197 8.57 13.19 -6.70
CA GLY A 197 9.73 12.59 -7.38
C GLY A 197 10.74 11.90 -6.46
N GLU A 198 10.68 12.16 -5.14
CA GLU A 198 11.59 11.56 -4.18
C GLU A 198 11.16 10.15 -3.78
N MET A 199 12.12 9.22 -3.82
CA MET A 199 11.97 7.93 -3.17
C MET A 199 12.12 8.10 -1.66
N LYS A 200 11.16 7.56 -0.89
CA LYS A 200 11.28 7.51 0.57
C LYS A 200 12.43 6.58 0.97
N LYS A 201 13.61 7.14 1.19
CA LYS A 201 14.72 6.43 1.84
C LYS A 201 14.24 5.98 3.22
N LYS A 202 14.31 4.68 3.51
CA LYS A 202 14.15 4.23 4.90
C LYS A 202 15.32 4.78 5.69
N GLY A 203 15.08 5.80 6.50
CA GLY A 203 15.97 6.13 7.60
C GLY A 203 16.16 4.89 8.49
N PRO A 204 17.30 4.78 9.21
CA PRO A 204 17.56 3.65 10.09
C PRO A 204 16.38 3.50 11.05
N LYS A 205 15.78 2.30 11.10
CA LYS A 205 14.80 1.96 12.12
C LYS A 205 15.51 2.11 13.47
N LYS A 206 15.25 3.19 14.22
CA LYS A 206 15.53 3.21 15.66
C LYS A 206 14.84 1.99 16.25
N LYS A 207 15.63 0.98 16.65
CA LYS A 207 15.15 -0.16 17.41
C LYS A 207 14.61 0.44 18.71
N GLY A 208 13.29 0.53 18.83
CA GLY A 208 12.66 0.86 20.11
C GLY A 208 13.10 -0.21 21.12
N ALA A 209 13.73 0.24 22.20
CA ALA A 209 14.10 -0.60 23.33
C ALA A 209 12.86 -1.39 23.76
N LYS A 210 12.88 -2.71 23.56
CA LYS A 210 11.95 -3.61 24.22
C LYS A 210 12.20 -3.43 25.72
N GLY A 211 11.21 -2.90 26.43
CA GLY A 211 11.24 -2.80 27.88
C GLY A 211 11.63 -4.14 28.48
N LYS A 212 12.75 -4.15 29.20
CA LYS A 212 13.07 -5.21 30.16
C LYS A 212 11.93 -5.20 31.19
N ARG A 213 11.07 -6.22 31.16
CA ARG A 213 10.24 -6.55 32.32
C ARG A 213 11.20 -6.90 33.46
N SER A 214 11.41 -5.98 34.38
CA SER A 214 12.04 -6.27 35.67
C SER A 214 11.11 -7.21 36.42
N LYS A 215 11.51 -8.48 36.54
CA LYS A 215 11.02 -9.38 37.58
C LYS A 215 11.54 -8.79 38.89
N LYS A 216 10.65 -8.22 39.71
CA LYS A 216 10.94 -7.98 41.13
C LYS A 216 11.08 -9.35 41.78
N GLY A 217 12.22 -9.58 42.44
CA GLY A 217 12.33 -10.56 43.51
C GLY A 217 11.66 -10.05 44.77
#